data_AF-A0A931MPA2-F1
#
_entry.id   AF-A0A931MPA2-F1
#
_cell.length_a   1.000
_cell.length_b   1.000
_cell.length_c   1.000
_cell.angle_alpha   90.00
_cell.angle_beta   90.00
_cell.angle_gamma   90.00
#
_symmetry.space_group_name_H-M   'P 1'
#
loop_
_entity.id
_entity.type
_entity.pdbx_description
1 polymer ?
#
loop_
_entity_poly.entity_id
_entity_poly.type
_entity_poly.pdbx_seq_one_letter_code
_entity_poly.pdbx_strand_id
1 'polypeptide(L)'
;TAVATLMGLVIAFMFLDIDSDVGVLALALALVISVLYPGRTREAIKGVDWSTILLVGGILTYVGVMQRMGTVELLGHAAESVGSPLLAAFALCLVAAFVSAFASTTGILGALIPLAIPVIAIGGLPGFGLIMAIAISSNLVDSTPFSSPGATCIANAEPSQRSKLTRMMLAWGFAMIVIGPVVTVTTLVVPGM
;
A
#
# COMPACT_ATOMS: atom_id res chain seq x y z
N THR A 1 -22.54 -16.04 -17.56
CA THR A 1 -22.57 -15.48 -16.18
C THR A 1 -21.83 -14.15 -16.19
N ALA A 2 -22.15 -13.19 -15.32
CA ALA A 2 -21.45 -11.88 -15.29
C ALA A 2 -19.92 -12.01 -15.19
N VAL A 3 -19.43 -13.05 -14.51
CA VAL A 3 -18.00 -13.41 -14.44
C VAL A 3 -17.43 -13.84 -15.80
N ALA A 4 -18.14 -14.65 -16.58
CA ALA A 4 -17.71 -15.03 -17.93
C ALA A 4 -17.69 -13.83 -18.88
N THR A 5 -18.63 -12.90 -18.73
CA THR A 5 -18.67 -11.65 -19.51
C THR A 5 -17.51 -10.73 -19.12
N LEU A 6 -17.21 -10.61 -17.83
CA LEU A 6 -16.05 -9.85 -17.33
C LEU A 6 -14.74 -10.47 -17.86
N MET A 7 -14.56 -11.79 -17.75
CA MET A 7 -13.36 -12.46 -18.26
C MET A 7 -13.23 -12.31 -19.77
N GLY A 8 -14.33 -12.49 -20.52
CA GLY A 8 -14.33 -12.31 -21.97
C GLY A 8 -13.95 -10.88 -22.38
N LEU A 9 -14.43 -9.87 -21.66
CA LEU A 9 -14.05 -8.48 -21.90
C LEU A 9 -12.57 -8.21 -21.58
N VAL A 10 -12.06 -8.68 -20.44
CA VAL A 10 -10.64 -8.51 -20.08
C VAL A 10 -9.73 -9.15 -21.13
N ILE A 11 -10.07 -10.37 -21.57
CA ILE A 11 -9.33 -11.08 -22.62
C ILE A 11 -9.40 -10.30 -23.94
N ALA A 12 -10.59 -9.82 -24.35
CA ALA A 12 -10.74 -9.01 -25.55
C ALA A 12 -9.90 -7.72 -25.50
N PHE A 13 -9.88 -7.04 -24.36
CA PHE A 13 -9.05 -5.84 -24.17
C PHE A 13 -7.54 -6.14 -24.23
N MET A 14 -7.08 -7.28 -23.70
CA MET A 14 -5.68 -7.71 -23.84
C MET A 14 -5.30 -7.98 -25.30
N PHE A 15 -6.22 -8.48 -26.13
CA PHE A 15 -5.95 -8.74 -27.55
C PHE A 15 -6.02 -7.50 -28.44
N LEU A 16 -6.67 -6.43 -27.97
CA LEU A 16 -6.83 -5.20 -28.75
C LEU A 16 -5.66 -4.22 -28.59
N ASP A 17 -4.64 -4.57 -27.79
CA ASP A 17 -3.41 -3.80 -27.57
C ASP A 17 -3.67 -2.31 -27.30
N ILE A 18 -4.76 -2.04 -26.58
CA ILE A 18 -5.15 -0.67 -26.25
C ILE A 18 -4.35 -0.26 -25.00
N ASP A 19 -3.43 0.68 -25.15
CA ASP A 19 -2.70 1.37 -24.07
C ASP A 19 -3.67 2.25 -23.24
N SER A 20 -4.64 1.62 -22.58
CA SER A 20 -5.58 2.28 -21.69
C SER A 20 -5.09 2.23 -20.26
N ASP A 21 -5.17 3.36 -19.58
CA ASP A 21 -5.03 3.42 -18.13
C ASP A 21 -5.96 2.38 -17.47
N VAL A 22 -5.42 1.61 -16.52
CA VAL A 22 -6.13 0.51 -15.86
C VAL A 22 -7.42 1.00 -15.18
N GLY A 23 -7.47 2.24 -14.68
CA GLY A 23 -8.66 2.85 -14.11
C GLY A 23 -9.73 3.14 -15.17
N VAL A 24 -9.34 3.65 -16.33
CA VAL A 24 -10.26 3.86 -17.48
C VAL A 24 -10.83 2.54 -17.95
N LEU A 25 -9.99 1.51 -18.06
CA LEU A 25 -10.42 0.15 -18.39
C LEU A 25 -11.42 -0.39 -17.36
N ALA A 26 -11.13 -0.26 -16.07
CA ALA A 26 -12.02 -0.72 -15.00
C ALA A 26 -13.39 -0.02 -15.04
N LEU A 27 -13.42 1.29 -15.30
CA LEU A 27 -14.66 2.06 -15.46
C LEU A 27 -15.45 1.64 -16.70
N ALA A 28 -14.78 1.43 -17.83
CA ALA A 28 -15.42 0.96 -19.06
C ALA A 28 -16.05 -0.44 -18.88
N LEU A 29 -15.32 -1.36 -18.24
CA LEU A 29 -15.82 -2.70 -17.91
C LEU A 29 -17.01 -2.64 -16.94
N ALA A 30 -16.91 -1.81 -15.89
CA ALA A 30 -17.99 -1.59 -14.95
C ALA A 30 -19.24 -1.04 -15.64
N LEU A 31 -19.09 -0.10 -16.59
CA LEU A 31 -20.19 0.45 -17.38
C LEU A 31 -20.86 -0.63 -18.23
N VAL A 32 -20.08 -1.42 -18.98
CA VAL A 32 -20.62 -2.51 -19.82
C VAL A 32 -21.39 -3.53 -18.97
N ILE A 33 -20.84 -3.92 -17.82
CA ILE A 33 -21.54 -4.85 -16.91
C ILE A 33 -22.78 -4.22 -16.28
N SER A 34 -22.74 -2.92 -15.97
CA SER A 34 -23.91 -2.20 -15.45
C SER A 34 -25.08 -2.20 -16.42
N VAL A 35 -24.82 -2.10 -17.72
CA VAL A 35 -25.85 -2.17 -18.76
C VAL A 35 -26.35 -3.60 -18.96
N LEU A 36 -25.46 -4.59 -19.00
CA LEU A 36 -25.82 -5.99 -19.28
C LEU A 36 -26.44 -6.71 -18.07
N TYR A 37 -26.07 -6.33 -16.84
CA TYR A 37 -26.47 -7.01 -15.60
C TYR A 37 -26.82 -6.03 -14.46
N PRO A 38 -27.79 -5.11 -14.65
CA PRO A 38 -28.06 -4.00 -13.73
C PRO A 38 -28.41 -4.46 -12.30
N GLY A 39 -29.16 -5.56 -12.15
CA GLY A 39 -29.51 -6.12 -10.85
C GLY A 39 -28.30 -6.58 -10.04
N ARG A 40 -27.33 -7.23 -10.70
CA ARG A 40 -26.10 -7.71 -10.04
C ARG A 40 -25.11 -6.59 -9.76
N THR A 41 -25.05 -5.60 -10.64
CA THR A 41 -24.24 -4.40 -10.39
C THR A 41 -24.72 -3.68 -9.13
N ARG A 42 -26.04 -3.56 -8.93
CA ARG A 42 -26.59 -2.90 -7.73
C ARG A 42 -26.22 -3.63 -6.45
N GLU A 43 -26.09 -4.95 -6.49
CA GLU A 43 -25.56 -5.75 -5.37
C GLU A 43 -24.05 -5.59 -5.22
N ALA A 44 -23.29 -5.63 -6.32
CA ALA A 44 -21.84 -5.48 -6.31
C ALA A 44 -21.38 -4.12 -5.74
N ILE A 45 -22.09 -3.03 -6.08
CA ILE A 45 -21.83 -1.68 -5.55
C ILE A 45 -21.91 -1.64 -4.01
N LYS A 46 -22.79 -2.45 -3.40
CA LYS A 46 -22.88 -2.53 -1.92
C LYS A 46 -21.68 -3.24 -1.30
N GLY A 47 -20.96 -4.05 -2.06
CA GLY A 47 -19.73 -4.72 -1.64
C GLY A 47 -18.47 -3.88 -1.85
N VAL A 48 -18.57 -2.69 -2.46
CA VAL A 48 -17.43 -1.79 -2.65
C VAL A 48 -17.10 -1.09 -1.33
N ASP A 49 -15.84 -1.18 -0.92
CA ASP A 49 -15.33 -0.45 0.23
C ASP A 49 -15.03 1.03 -0.14
N TRP A 50 -16.08 1.84 -0.11
CA TRP A 50 -16.02 3.27 -0.41
C TRP A 50 -15.08 4.04 0.51
N SER A 51 -14.95 3.61 1.77
CA SER A 51 -14.07 4.24 2.74
C SER A 51 -12.61 4.12 2.31
N THR A 52 -12.20 2.94 1.83
CA THR A 52 -10.85 2.73 1.30
C THR A 52 -10.60 3.57 0.05
N ILE A 53 -11.55 3.66 -0.89
CA ILE A 53 -11.40 4.47 -2.11
C ILE A 53 -11.22 5.96 -1.76
N LEU A 54 -12.07 6.48 -0.87
CA LEU A 54 -12.00 7.88 -0.42
C LEU A 54 -10.70 8.18 0.33
N LEU A 55 -10.23 7.24 1.17
CA LEU A 55 -8.97 7.37 1.89
C LEU A 55 -7.79 7.46 0.92
N VAL A 56 -7.69 6.53 -0.04
CA VAL A 56 -6.60 6.53 -1.04
C VAL A 56 -6.65 7.81 -1.88
N GLY A 57 -7.84 8.22 -2.36
CA GLY A 57 -7.99 9.46 -3.11
C GLY A 57 -7.60 10.71 -2.32
N GLY A 58 -7.99 10.79 -1.04
CA GLY A 58 -7.63 11.88 -0.13
C GLY A 58 -6.12 11.94 0.13
N ILE A 59 -5.48 10.79 0.33
CA ILE A 59 -4.03 10.69 0.52
C ILE A 59 -3.28 11.10 -0.74
N LEU A 60 -3.67 10.62 -1.93
CA LEU A 60 -3.06 11.03 -3.20
C LEU A 60 -3.20 12.54 -3.44
N THR A 61 -4.34 13.11 -3.08
CA THR A 61 -4.57 14.56 -3.14
C THR A 61 -3.65 15.30 -2.17
N TYR A 62 -3.54 14.84 -0.92
CA TYR A 62 -2.66 15.41 0.10
C TYR A 62 -1.18 15.35 -0.31
N VAL A 63 -0.72 14.22 -0.85
CA VAL A 63 0.63 14.08 -1.41
C VAL A 63 0.85 15.05 -2.55
N GLY A 64 -0.12 15.20 -3.45
CA GLY A 64 -0.06 16.21 -4.52
C GLY A 64 0.08 17.64 -3.98
N VAL A 65 -0.58 17.98 -2.87
CA VAL A 65 -0.41 19.26 -2.18
C VAL A 65 0.99 19.39 -1.57
N MET A 66 1.47 18.35 -0.88
CA MET A 66 2.82 18.34 -0.31
C MET A 66 3.92 18.50 -1.36
N GLN A 67 3.76 17.87 -2.53
CA GLN A 67 4.64 18.04 -3.69
C GLN A 67 4.63 19.50 -4.17
N ARG A 68 3.44 20.12 -4.33
CA ARG A 68 3.36 21.54 -4.70
C ARG A 68 3.98 22.48 -3.66
N MET A 69 3.97 22.08 -2.39
CA MET A 69 4.58 22.83 -1.29
C MET A 69 6.10 22.60 -1.16
N GLY A 70 6.71 21.78 -2.02
CA GLY A 70 8.14 21.49 -1.95
C GLY A 70 8.53 20.57 -0.80
N THR A 71 7.57 19.89 -0.15
CA THR A 71 7.87 19.07 1.03
C THR A 71 8.63 17.79 0.65
N VAL A 72 8.35 17.27 -0.55
CA VAL A 72 9.05 16.11 -1.10
C VAL A 72 10.49 16.48 -1.46
N GLU A 73 10.70 17.66 -2.01
CA GLU A 73 12.02 18.25 -2.24
C GLU A 73 12.75 18.47 -0.91
N LEU A 74 12.08 18.99 0.12
CA LEU A 74 12.66 19.14 1.46
C LEU A 74 13.11 17.79 2.06
N LEU A 75 12.34 16.73 1.89
CA LEU A 75 12.72 15.38 2.31
C LEU A 75 13.88 14.83 1.47
N GLY A 76 13.90 15.11 0.16
CA GLY A 76 15.03 14.81 -0.73
C GLY A 76 16.31 15.53 -0.30
N HIS A 77 16.23 16.84 -0.02
CA HIS A 77 17.36 17.64 0.47
C HIS A 77 17.80 17.23 1.88
N ALA A 78 16.86 16.84 2.75
CA ALA A 78 17.17 16.27 4.06
C ALA A 78 17.92 14.93 3.91
N ALA A 79 17.46 14.05 3.01
CA ALA A 79 18.15 12.80 2.68
C ALA A 79 19.54 13.05 2.07
N GLU A 80 19.68 14.02 1.16
CA GLU A 80 20.95 14.46 0.58
C GLU A 80 21.88 15.06 1.65
N SER A 81 21.35 15.83 2.61
CA SER A 81 22.12 16.41 3.71
C SER A 81 22.67 15.36 4.68
N VAL A 82 22.04 14.18 4.74
CA VAL A 82 22.57 13.02 5.46
C VAL A 82 23.55 12.18 4.61
N GLY A 83 23.64 12.45 3.31
CA GLY A 83 24.68 11.91 2.43
C GLY A 83 24.50 10.45 2.01
N SER A 84 23.31 9.85 2.20
CA SER A 84 23.08 8.44 1.84
C SER A 84 21.64 8.18 1.37
N PRO A 85 21.42 7.89 0.06
CA PRO A 85 20.14 7.42 -0.46
C PRO A 85 19.59 6.20 0.30
N LEU A 86 20.48 5.34 0.81
CA LEU A 86 20.11 4.18 1.61
C LEU A 86 19.39 4.57 2.91
N LEU A 87 19.77 5.70 3.53
CA LEU A 87 19.10 6.17 4.73
C LEU A 87 17.70 6.72 4.44
N ALA A 88 17.51 7.35 3.27
CA ALA A 88 16.19 7.77 2.81
C ALA A 88 15.27 6.57 2.58
N ALA A 89 15.78 5.53 1.90
CA ALA A 89 15.10 4.26 1.71
C ALA A 89 14.70 3.61 3.05
N PHE A 90 15.63 3.59 4.01
CA PHE A 90 15.37 3.07 5.35
C PHE A 90 14.33 3.89 6.11
N ALA A 91 14.40 5.22 6.06
CA ALA A 91 13.44 6.11 6.70
C ALA A 91 12.02 5.92 6.14
N LEU A 92 11.88 5.79 4.81
CA LEU A 92 10.59 5.51 4.17
C LEU A 92 10.01 4.18 4.66
N CYS A 93 10.82 3.11 4.74
CA CYS A 93 10.37 1.82 5.24
C CYS A 93 10.00 1.87 6.73
N LEU A 94 10.75 2.63 7.54
CA LEU A 94 10.48 2.81 8.97
C LEU A 94 9.16 3.54 9.20
N VAL A 95 8.92 4.63 8.46
CA VAL A 95 7.64 5.37 8.50
C VAL A 95 6.51 4.48 8.02
N ALA A 96 6.71 3.71 6.95
CA ALA A 96 5.73 2.76 6.46
C ALA A 96 5.31 1.76 7.54
N ALA A 97 6.28 1.11 8.19
CA ALA A 97 6.02 0.13 9.25
C ALA A 97 5.41 0.77 10.51
N PHE A 98 5.93 1.92 10.96
CA PHE A 98 5.43 2.57 12.17
C PHE A 98 3.98 3.05 12.01
N VAL A 99 3.67 3.73 10.90
CA VAL A 99 2.33 4.28 10.70
C VAL A 99 1.33 3.18 10.35
N SER A 100 1.73 2.18 9.55
CA SER A 100 0.85 1.03 9.20
C SER A 100 0.45 0.21 10.42
N ALA A 101 1.26 0.19 11.50
CA ALA A 101 0.91 -0.49 12.73
C ALA A 101 -0.38 0.03 13.38
N PHE A 102 -0.82 1.25 13.05
CA PHE A 102 -1.99 1.94 13.58
C PHE A 102 -2.99 2.41 12.51
N ALA A 103 -2.62 2.34 11.23
CA ALA A 103 -3.37 2.91 10.12
C ALA A 103 -3.66 1.85 9.04
N SER A 104 -4.32 2.26 7.96
CA SER A 104 -4.54 1.40 6.80
C SER A 104 -3.26 1.28 5.97
N THR A 105 -2.76 0.05 5.80
CA THR A 105 -1.64 -0.30 4.92
C THR A 105 -1.83 0.23 3.51
N THR A 106 -3.04 0.10 2.96
CA THR A 106 -3.39 0.61 1.63
C THR A 106 -3.22 2.13 1.53
N GLY A 107 -3.66 2.86 2.56
CA GLY A 107 -3.47 4.31 2.61
C GLY A 107 -1.99 4.71 2.69
N ILE A 108 -1.21 4.01 3.52
CA ILE A 108 0.22 4.26 3.67
C ILE A 108 0.98 3.98 2.38
N LEU A 109 0.67 2.90 1.67
CA LEU A 109 1.27 2.61 0.37
C LEU A 109 0.88 3.65 -0.69
N GLY A 110 -0.38 4.09 -0.70
CA GLY A 110 -0.84 5.19 -1.54
C GLY A 110 -0.08 6.50 -1.30
N ALA A 111 0.38 6.75 -0.07
CA ALA A 111 1.16 7.93 0.28
C ALA A 111 2.65 7.79 -0.08
N LEU A 112 3.26 6.67 0.33
CA LEU A 112 4.71 6.52 0.35
C LEU A 112 5.29 6.05 -0.99
N ILE A 113 4.53 5.32 -1.82
CA ILE A 113 5.03 4.89 -3.13
C ILE A 113 5.30 6.10 -4.04
N PRO A 114 4.38 7.08 -4.21
CA PRO A 114 4.68 8.29 -4.97
C PRO A 114 5.85 9.11 -4.38
N LEU A 115 6.01 9.10 -3.06
CA LEU A 115 7.12 9.77 -2.38
C LEU A 115 8.48 9.08 -2.63
N ALA A 116 8.48 7.77 -2.86
CA ALA A 116 9.67 7.01 -3.18
C ALA A 116 10.21 7.29 -4.59
N ILE A 117 9.35 7.67 -5.55
CA ILE A 117 9.75 7.95 -6.94
C ILE A 117 10.89 8.99 -7.04
N PRO A 118 10.79 10.20 -6.44
CA PRO A 118 11.88 11.17 -6.50
C PRO A 118 13.13 10.68 -5.76
N VAL A 119 12.99 9.93 -4.66
CA VAL A 119 14.13 9.34 -3.94
C VAL A 119 14.89 8.34 -4.82
N ILE A 120 14.17 7.55 -5.62
CA ILE A 120 14.76 6.63 -6.61
C ILE A 120 15.43 7.42 -7.74
N ALA A 121 14.81 8.51 -8.18
CA ALA A 121 15.29 9.34 -9.29
C ALA A 121 16.60 10.09 -9.00
N ILE A 122 16.89 10.39 -7.72
CA ILE A 122 18.18 10.97 -7.28
C ILE A 122 19.35 10.01 -7.57
N GLY A 123 19.08 8.72 -7.79
CA GLY A 123 20.05 7.71 -8.20
C GLY A 123 20.63 6.90 -7.04
N GLY A 124 21.14 5.71 -7.35
CA GLY A 124 21.78 4.82 -6.38
C GLY A 124 20.84 3.93 -5.56
N LEU A 125 19.57 3.75 -5.96
CA LEU A 125 18.64 2.81 -5.33
C LEU A 125 17.89 1.98 -6.39
N PRO A 126 17.74 0.66 -6.22
CA PRO A 126 16.89 -0.14 -7.10
C PRO A 126 15.42 0.19 -6.85
N GLY A 127 14.76 0.85 -7.80
CA GLY A 127 13.38 1.33 -7.63
C GLY A 127 12.37 0.23 -7.26
N PHE A 128 12.43 -0.91 -7.95
CA PHE A 128 11.62 -2.08 -7.61
C PHE A 128 11.92 -2.60 -6.20
N GLY A 129 13.20 -2.66 -5.82
CA GLY A 129 13.64 -3.11 -4.50
C GLY A 129 13.11 -2.22 -3.37
N LEU A 130 13.13 -0.89 -3.56
CA LEU A 130 12.60 0.06 -2.58
C LEU A 130 11.07 -0.06 -2.45
N ILE A 131 10.34 -0.12 -3.57
CA ILE A 131 8.87 -0.26 -3.53
C ILE A 131 8.48 -1.55 -2.80
N MET A 132 9.16 -2.66 -3.09
CA MET A 132 8.95 -3.93 -2.39
C MET A 132 9.31 -3.85 -0.91
N ALA A 133 10.40 -3.16 -0.55
CA ALA A 133 10.80 -2.99 0.85
C ALA A 133 9.77 -2.19 1.65
N ILE A 134 9.22 -1.12 1.07
CA ILE A 134 8.13 -0.33 1.67
C ILE A 134 6.89 -1.22 1.85
N ALA A 135 6.50 -1.96 0.81
CA ALA A 135 5.33 -2.84 0.84
C ALA A 135 5.43 -3.93 1.92
N ILE A 136 6.57 -4.62 2.00
CA ILE A 136 6.75 -5.69 2.99
C ILE A 136 6.82 -5.10 4.41
N SER A 137 7.55 -3.98 4.58
CA SER A 137 7.69 -3.33 5.89
C SER A 137 6.35 -2.84 6.45
N SER A 138 5.46 -2.31 5.61
CA SER A 138 4.13 -1.89 6.05
C SER A 138 3.21 -3.06 6.39
N ASN A 139 3.32 -4.20 5.70
CA ASN A 139 2.44 -5.35 5.94
C ASN A 139 2.84 -6.20 7.15
N LEU A 140 4.13 -6.25 7.51
CA LEU A 140 4.61 -7.06 8.64
C LEU A 140 3.97 -6.66 9.98
N VAL A 141 3.56 -5.40 10.11
CA VAL A 141 2.93 -4.84 11.31
C VAL A 141 1.41 -4.98 11.33
N ASP A 142 0.78 -5.49 10.26
CA ASP A 142 -0.68 -5.69 10.20
C ASP A 142 -1.17 -6.77 11.17
N SER A 143 -0.25 -7.48 11.81
CA SER A 143 -0.56 -8.39 12.92
C SER A 143 -0.82 -7.66 14.25
N THR A 144 -0.75 -6.32 14.32
CA THR A 144 -1.02 -5.58 15.57
C THR A 144 -2.49 -5.68 15.97
N PRO A 145 -2.83 -5.57 17.26
CA PRO A 145 -4.23 -5.55 17.70
C PRO A 145 -5.02 -4.32 17.22
N PHE A 146 -4.33 -3.33 16.63
CA PHE A 146 -4.93 -2.09 16.14
C PHE A 146 -5.42 -2.20 14.70
N SER A 147 -4.93 -3.19 13.95
CA SER A 147 -5.36 -3.45 12.57
C SER A 147 -6.68 -4.23 12.55
N SER A 148 -7.41 -4.16 11.43
CA SER A 148 -8.64 -4.96 11.25
C SER A 148 -8.38 -6.47 11.30
N PRO A 149 -7.34 -7.03 10.65
CA PRO A 149 -7.00 -8.45 10.77
C PRO A 149 -6.66 -8.85 12.22
N GLY A 150 -5.85 -8.05 12.92
CA GLY A 150 -5.40 -8.37 14.26
C GLY A 150 -6.49 -8.27 15.33
N ALA A 151 -7.33 -7.24 15.25
CA ALA A 151 -8.49 -7.09 16.12
C ALA A 151 -9.47 -8.26 15.96
N THR A 152 -9.71 -8.72 14.72
CA THR A 152 -10.58 -9.86 14.43
C THR A 152 -10.00 -11.16 15.00
N CYS A 153 -8.68 -11.36 14.92
CA CYS A 153 -8.01 -12.51 15.51
C CYS A 153 -8.22 -12.56 17.04
N ILE A 154 -8.07 -11.44 17.74
CA ILE A 154 -8.28 -11.36 19.19
C ILE A 154 -9.74 -11.55 19.57
N ALA A 155 -10.68 -11.01 18.77
CA ALA A 155 -12.11 -11.19 19.01
C ALA A 155 -12.53 -12.67 18.96
N ASN A 156 -11.92 -13.45 18.06
CA ASN A 156 -12.20 -14.88 17.90
C ASN A 156 -11.38 -15.78 18.84
N ALA A 157 -10.37 -15.25 19.54
CA ALA A 157 -9.56 -16.03 20.45
C ALA A 157 -10.34 -16.43 21.73
N GLU A 158 -9.99 -17.58 22.28
CA GLU A 158 -10.54 -18.10 23.54
C GLU A 158 -10.35 -17.07 24.68
N PRO A 159 -11.37 -16.81 25.53
CA PRO A 159 -11.29 -15.75 26.55
C PRO A 159 -10.07 -15.84 27.47
N SER A 160 -9.62 -17.06 27.80
CA SER A 160 -8.42 -17.32 28.61
C SER A 160 -7.12 -16.91 27.93
N GLN A 161 -7.09 -16.85 26.59
CA GLN A 161 -5.87 -16.60 25.80
C GLN A 161 -5.79 -15.17 25.24
N ARG A 162 -6.90 -14.42 25.19
CA ARG A 162 -6.95 -13.06 24.59
C ARG A 162 -5.84 -12.14 25.08
N SER A 163 -5.64 -12.04 26.39
CA SER A 163 -4.61 -11.16 26.97
C SER A 163 -3.19 -11.55 26.53
N LYS A 164 -2.89 -12.85 26.51
CA LYS A 164 -1.60 -13.38 26.05
C LYS A 164 -1.40 -13.10 24.56
N LEU A 165 -2.42 -13.38 23.73
CA LEU A 165 -2.39 -13.13 22.29
C LEU A 165 -2.17 -11.65 21.97
N THR A 166 -2.93 -10.74 22.60
CA THR A 166 -2.75 -9.29 22.43
C THR A 166 -1.32 -8.86 22.75
N ARG A 167 -0.73 -9.36 23.84
CA ARG A 167 0.64 -9.02 24.23
C ARG A 167 1.67 -9.55 23.24
N MET A 168 1.48 -10.76 22.72
CA MET A 168 2.34 -11.33 21.69
C MET A 168 2.26 -10.57 20.37
N MET A 169 1.04 -10.20 19.94
CA MET A 169 0.81 -9.41 18.73
C MET A 169 1.41 -8.00 18.82
N LEU A 170 1.31 -7.35 19.99
CA LEU A 170 1.99 -6.08 20.24
C LEU A 170 3.51 -6.24 20.19
N ALA A 171 4.06 -7.21 20.90
CA ALA A 171 5.50 -7.45 20.92
C ALA A 171 6.05 -7.74 19.52
N TRP A 172 5.34 -8.57 18.75
CA TRP A 172 5.68 -8.86 17.36
C TRP A 172 5.59 -7.61 16.48
N GLY A 173 4.46 -6.90 16.52
CA GLY A 173 4.25 -5.70 15.71
C GLY A 173 5.31 -4.63 15.95
N PHE A 174 5.57 -4.28 17.22
CA PHE A 174 6.60 -3.29 17.55
C PHE A 174 8.02 -3.74 17.18
N ALA A 175 8.33 -5.04 17.29
CA ALA A 175 9.62 -5.56 16.83
C ALA A 175 9.76 -5.44 15.30
N MET A 176 8.69 -5.73 14.55
CA MET A 176 8.66 -5.65 13.09
C MET A 176 8.78 -4.23 12.55
N ILE A 177 8.45 -3.20 13.33
CA ILE A 177 8.68 -1.79 12.94
C ILE A 177 10.15 -1.52 12.62
N VAL A 178 11.08 -2.21 13.30
CA VAL A 178 12.51 -2.05 13.06
C VAL A 178 13.07 -3.21 12.24
N ILE A 179 12.71 -4.44 12.59
CA ILE A 179 13.23 -5.64 11.91
C ILE A 179 12.83 -5.67 10.44
N GLY A 180 11.57 -5.31 10.13
CA GLY A 180 11.06 -5.29 8.76
C GLY A 180 11.86 -4.38 7.84
N PRO A 181 12.00 -3.08 8.15
CA PRO A 181 12.84 -2.16 7.39
C PRO A 181 14.30 -2.61 7.28
N VAL A 182 14.92 -3.09 8.37
CA VAL A 182 16.32 -3.55 8.33
C VAL A 182 16.46 -4.73 7.35
N VAL A 183 15.63 -5.75 7.48
CA VAL A 183 15.71 -6.96 6.64
C VAL A 183 15.38 -6.64 5.19
N THR A 184 14.32 -5.89 4.94
CA THR A 184 13.88 -5.62 3.56
C THR A 184 14.84 -4.68 2.83
N VAL A 185 15.36 -3.64 3.49
CA VAL A 185 16.35 -2.74 2.89
C VAL A 185 17.66 -3.48 2.63
N THR A 186 18.16 -4.28 3.57
CA THR A 186 19.40 -5.04 3.38
C THR A 186 19.30 -6.13 2.30
N THR A 187 18.12 -6.74 2.11
CA THR A 187 17.94 -7.83 1.14
C THR A 187 17.45 -7.37 -0.22
N LEU A 188 16.70 -6.27 -0.32
CA LEU A 188 16.06 -5.82 -1.57
C LEU A 188 16.66 -4.54 -2.13
N VAL A 189 17.25 -3.68 -1.28
CA VAL A 189 17.79 -2.38 -1.70
C VAL A 189 19.30 -2.46 -1.85
N VAL A 190 20.01 -2.89 -0.81
CA VAL A 190 21.49 -2.94 -0.80
C VAL A 190 22.10 -3.75 -1.95
N PRO A 191 21.58 -4.92 -2.36
CA PRO A 191 22.21 -5.72 -3.43
C PRO A 191 22.09 -5.09 -4.83
N GLY A 192 21.19 -4.12 -5.00
CA GLY A 192 20.97 -3.43 -6.27
C GLY A 192 21.55 -2.01 -6.32
N MET A 193 22.32 -1.62 -5.30
CA MET A 193 23.12 -0.37 -5.27
C MET A 193 24.53 -0.64 -5.80
#